data_AF-A0A497TRV1-F1
#
_entry.id   AF-A0A497TRV1-F1
#
_cell.length_a   1.000
_cell.length_b   1.000
_cell.length_c   1.000
_cell.angle_alpha   90.00
_cell.angle_beta   90.00
_cell.angle_gamma   90.00
#
_symmetry.space_group_name_H-M   'P 1'
#
loop_
_entity.id
_entity.type
_entity.pdbx_description
1 polymer ?
#
loop_
_entity_poly.entity_id
_entity_poly.type
_entity_poly.pdbx_seq_one_letter_code
_entity_poly.pdbx_strand_id
1 'polypeptide(L)'
;MLSFYLEAPAVAAPGLDGWANAKPVLAEETAYQPAPLPNYVPQILPPTAQRRGSQSTLLAIQAAQESLGTTEIAPTKLASIFTSSIGDPEIVDRLCSALADPQPMVSPTQFHNSVHNAPAGYWSIATDSLESTSSLAAGDASFAAGLLSAAVQCQAESRSLLLVAYDLPFEAPLDATRQLSAPFATSMVVTPSASRQTQLRCTLEINAISAPASRMADAKLEQLRVGNPAARALPLLQQLASPTDEETLTFDYLPDCQLQLKCKPC
;
A
#
# COMPACT_ATOMS: atom_id res chain seq x y z
N MET A 1 2.24 -5.31 22.56
CA MET A 1 2.87 -6.26 21.63
C MET A 1 1.76 -6.98 20.87
N LEU A 2 1.69 -6.83 19.56
CA LEU A 2 0.67 -7.42 18.69
C LEU A 2 1.32 -8.45 17.77
N SER A 3 0.94 -9.72 17.85
CA SER A 3 1.46 -10.77 16.97
C SER A 3 0.50 -11.06 15.84
N PHE A 4 1.00 -11.29 14.63
CA PHE A 4 0.19 -11.64 13.46
C PHE A 4 1.09 -12.32 12.42
N TYR A 5 0.48 -12.73 11.31
CA TYR A 5 1.16 -13.40 10.21
C TYR A 5 0.94 -12.62 8.92
N LEU A 6 1.92 -12.66 8.03
CA LEU A 6 1.89 -12.00 6.73
C LEU A 6 1.99 -13.04 5.62
N GLU A 7 1.14 -12.86 4.61
CA GLU A 7 1.14 -13.65 3.38
C GLU A 7 0.75 -12.79 2.18
N ALA A 8 0.87 -13.38 0.99
CA ALA A 8 0.40 -12.80 -0.27
C ALA A 8 0.86 -11.35 -0.55
N PRO A 9 2.17 -11.04 -0.46
CA PRO A 9 2.69 -9.73 -0.84
C PRO A 9 2.50 -9.48 -2.34
N ALA A 10 2.22 -8.22 -2.66
CA ALA A 10 2.16 -7.69 -4.01
C ALA A 10 2.76 -6.29 -4.08
N VAL A 11 3.21 -5.91 -5.26
CA VAL A 11 3.79 -4.59 -5.51
C VAL A 11 3.56 -4.17 -6.95
N ALA A 12 3.23 -2.91 -7.14
CA ALA A 12 3.05 -2.25 -8.42
C ALA A 12 3.86 -0.94 -8.37
N ALA A 13 5.07 -0.97 -8.92
CA ALA A 13 5.97 0.17 -8.96
C ALA A 13 6.93 0.10 -10.17
N PRO A 14 7.51 1.23 -10.61
CA PRO A 14 8.52 1.26 -11.66
C PRO A 14 9.64 0.24 -11.45
N GLY A 15 9.82 -0.70 -12.38
CA GLY A 15 10.84 -1.76 -12.26
C GLY A 15 10.54 -2.87 -11.24
N LEU A 16 9.39 -2.82 -10.56
CA LEU A 16 8.89 -3.80 -9.60
C LEU A 16 7.42 -4.12 -9.89
N ASP A 17 7.09 -4.32 -11.17
CA ASP A 17 5.71 -4.61 -11.60
C ASP A 17 5.36 -6.07 -11.33
N GLY A 18 4.59 -6.30 -10.28
CA GLY A 18 4.12 -7.60 -9.87
C GLY A 18 5.08 -8.36 -8.97
N TRP A 19 4.55 -9.10 -7.99
CA TRP A 19 5.39 -9.82 -7.01
C TRP A 19 6.39 -10.80 -7.64
N ALA A 20 6.00 -11.48 -8.73
CA ALA A 20 6.88 -12.42 -9.42
C ALA A 20 8.16 -11.76 -9.96
N ASN A 21 8.06 -10.50 -10.42
CA ASN A 21 9.20 -9.73 -10.93
C ASN A 21 9.94 -9.01 -9.79
N ALA A 22 9.22 -8.53 -8.78
CA ALA A 22 9.81 -7.80 -7.68
C ALA A 22 10.57 -8.68 -6.69
N LYS A 23 10.11 -9.92 -6.45
CA LYS A 23 10.73 -10.85 -5.50
C LYS A 23 12.24 -11.06 -5.74
N PRO A 24 12.73 -11.45 -6.94
CA PRO A 24 14.16 -11.64 -7.15
C PRO A 24 14.97 -10.35 -7.01
N VAL A 25 14.38 -9.19 -7.31
CA VAL A 25 15.04 -7.88 -7.11
C VAL A 25 15.17 -7.56 -5.62
N LEU A 26 14.10 -7.73 -4.86
CA LEU A 26 14.05 -7.49 -3.41
C LEU A 26 14.88 -8.51 -2.62
N ALA A 27 14.99 -9.74 -3.12
CA ALA A 27 15.87 -10.78 -2.60
C ALA A 27 17.35 -10.57 -2.99
N GLU A 28 17.68 -9.48 -3.70
CA GLU A 28 19.04 -9.14 -4.16
C GLU A 28 19.65 -10.17 -5.14
N GLU A 29 18.83 -11.02 -5.74
CA GLU A 29 19.23 -11.98 -6.77
C GLU A 29 19.41 -11.31 -8.14
N THR A 30 18.70 -10.19 -8.37
CA THR A 30 18.76 -9.40 -9.60
C THR A 30 18.87 -7.91 -9.26
N ALA A 31 19.64 -7.16 -10.04
CA ALA A 31 19.79 -5.72 -9.83
C ALA A 31 18.50 -4.96 -10.16
N TYR A 32 18.14 -3.99 -9.32
CA TYR A 32 17.00 -3.11 -9.57
C TYR A 32 17.25 -2.19 -10.77
N GLN A 33 16.34 -2.24 -11.73
CA GLN A 33 16.32 -1.37 -12.90
C GLN A 33 14.97 -0.64 -12.98
N PRO A 34 14.94 0.68 -12.78
CA PRO A 34 13.73 1.46 -13.00
C PRO A 34 13.21 1.25 -14.43
N ALA A 35 11.92 0.96 -14.54
CA ALA A 35 11.22 0.82 -15.80
C ALA A 35 9.90 1.61 -15.75
N PRO A 36 9.34 2.07 -16.88
CA PRO A 36 8.04 2.72 -16.88
C PRO A 36 6.96 1.85 -16.23
N LEU A 37 6.10 2.45 -15.43
CA LEU A 37 4.93 1.77 -14.91
C LEU A 37 3.91 1.57 -16.05
N PRO A 38 3.36 0.36 -16.25
CA PRO A 38 2.32 0.17 -17.23
C PRO A 38 1.02 0.86 -16.78
N ASN A 39 0.14 1.14 -17.75
CA ASN A 39 -1.23 1.55 -17.44
C ASN A 39 -2.01 0.33 -16.97
N TYR A 40 -2.42 0.33 -15.70
CA TYR A 40 -3.16 -0.79 -15.13
C TYR A 40 -4.63 -0.78 -15.53
N VAL A 41 -5.13 -1.97 -15.85
CA VAL A 41 -6.56 -2.28 -16.02
C VAL A 41 -6.85 -3.52 -15.19
N PRO A 42 -7.09 -3.38 -13.87
CA PRO A 42 -7.33 -4.52 -12.99
C PRO A 42 -8.56 -5.30 -13.46
N GLN A 43 -8.36 -6.59 -13.73
CA GLN A 43 -9.37 -7.47 -14.32
C GLN A 43 -10.49 -7.85 -13.34
N ILE A 44 -10.24 -7.72 -12.04
CA ILE A 44 -11.23 -7.91 -10.98
C ILE A 44 -12.32 -6.84 -11.01
N LEU A 45 -12.02 -5.67 -11.57
CA LEU A 45 -13.01 -4.60 -11.70
C LEU A 45 -13.95 -4.89 -12.87
N PRO A 46 -15.27 -4.65 -12.72
CA PRO A 46 -16.17 -4.69 -13.87
C PRO A 46 -15.81 -3.58 -14.88
N PRO A 47 -16.13 -3.74 -16.19
CA PRO A 47 -15.70 -2.79 -17.24
C PRO A 47 -16.09 -1.33 -17.02
N THR A 48 -17.18 -1.07 -16.30
CA THR A 48 -17.58 0.30 -15.94
C THR A 48 -16.65 0.90 -14.88
N ALA A 49 -16.23 0.11 -13.89
CA ALA A 49 -15.29 0.54 -12.87
C ALA A 49 -13.87 0.70 -13.45
N GLN A 50 -13.44 -0.19 -14.35
CA GLN A 50 -12.16 -0.05 -15.07
C GLN A 50 -12.05 1.30 -15.80
N ARG A 51 -13.13 1.77 -16.42
CA ARG A 51 -13.15 3.04 -17.18
C ARG A 51 -13.33 4.29 -16.31
N ARG A 52 -13.91 4.16 -15.12
CA ARG A 52 -14.23 5.28 -14.23
C ARG A 52 -13.22 5.46 -13.09
N GLY A 53 -12.46 4.42 -12.77
CA GLY A 53 -11.41 4.47 -11.77
C GLY A 53 -10.33 5.46 -12.17
N SER A 54 -9.88 6.26 -11.21
CA SER A 54 -8.72 7.12 -11.38
C SER A 54 -7.42 6.32 -11.38
N GLN A 55 -6.31 6.95 -11.77
CA GLN A 55 -5.01 6.26 -11.75
C GLN A 55 -4.64 5.75 -10.35
N SER A 56 -4.88 6.52 -9.28
CA SER A 56 -4.69 6.05 -7.89
C SER A 56 -5.53 4.83 -7.56
N THR A 57 -6.80 4.84 -7.98
CA THR A 57 -7.71 3.72 -7.74
C THR A 57 -7.23 2.48 -8.49
N LEU A 58 -6.92 2.60 -9.78
CA LEU A 58 -6.49 1.46 -10.60
C LEU A 58 -5.16 0.89 -10.09
N LEU A 59 -4.23 1.74 -9.65
CA LEU A 59 -2.96 1.32 -9.04
C LEU A 59 -3.16 0.54 -7.73
N ALA A 60 -4.00 1.06 -6.82
CA ALA A 60 -4.29 0.39 -5.55
C ALA A 60 -4.98 -0.97 -5.76
N ILE A 61 -5.95 -1.02 -6.68
CA ILE A 61 -6.69 -2.26 -6.98
C ILE A 61 -5.81 -3.27 -7.72
N GLN A 62 -4.86 -2.83 -8.55
CA GLN A 62 -3.88 -3.73 -9.16
C GLN A 62 -3.10 -4.50 -8.09
N ALA A 63 -2.50 -3.80 -7.13
CA ALA A 63 -1.75 -4.45 -6.05
C ALA A 63 -2.65 -5.40 -5.26
N ALA A 64 -3.83 -4.92 -4.84
CA ALA A 64 -4.81 -5.71 -4.10
C ALA A 64 -5.21 -7.02 -4.82
N GLN A 65 -5.45 -6.95 -6.14
CA GLN A 65 -5.80 -8.10 -6.96
C GLN A 65 -4.68 -9.15 -6.99
N GLU A 66 -3.41 -8.74 -7.05
CA GLU A 66 -2.29 -9.66 -7.07
C GLU A 66 -2.15 -10.46 -5.77
N SER A 67 -2.42 -9.83 -4.61
CA SER A 67 -2.49 -10.54 -3.34
C SER A 67 -3.53 -11.67 -3.39
N LEU A 68 -4.70 -11.44 -4.01
CA LEU A 68 -5.71 -12.49 -4.18
C LEU A 68 -5.25 -13.67 -5.05
N GLY A 69 -4.28 -13.46 -5.94
CA GLY A 69 -3.70 -14.53 -6.75
C GLY A 69 -2.81 -15.49 -5.97
N THR A 70 -2.44 -15.16 -4.72
CA THR A 70 -1.49 -15.93 -3.90
C THR A 70 -2.03 -16.32 -2.53
N THR A 71 -3.07 -15.66 -2.00
CA THR A 71 -3.79 -16.13 -0.80
C THR A 71 -4.88 -17.15 -1.15
N GLU A 72 -5.17 -18.07 -0.24
CA GLU A 72 -6.34 -18.97 -0.31
C GLU A 72 -7.60 -18.36 0.33
N ILE A 73 -7.49 -17.18 0.94
CA ILE A 73 -8.62 -16.53 1.59
C ILE A 73 -9.51 -15.87 0.55
N ALA A 74 -10.80 -16.26 0.54
CA ALA A 74 -11.78 -15.68 -0.36
C ALA A 74 -11.88 -14.15 -0.16
N PRO A 75 -11.93 -13.34 -1.24
CA PRO A 75 -12.02 -11.88 -1.14
C PRO A 75 -13.19 -11.39 -0.28
N THR A 76 -14.33 -12.09 -0.34
CA THR A 76 -15.54 -11.80 0.44
C THR A 76 -15.37 -12.02 1.95
N LYS A 77 -14.25 -12.57 2.40
CA LYS A 77 -13.91 -12.81 3.82
C LYS A 77 -12.75 -11.95 4.30
N LEU A 78 -12.21 -11.08 3.45
CA LEU A 78 -11.16 -10.15 3.81
C LEU A 78 -11.79 -8.81 4.18
N ALA A 79 -11.63 -8.40 5.43
CA ALA A 79 -11.66 -6.99 5.76
C ALA A 79 -10.52 -6.27 5.02
N SER A 80 -10.56 -4.95 4.89
CA SER A 80 -9.50 -4.23 4.19
C SER A 80 -9.19 -2.86 4.75
N ILE A 81 -7.93 -2.48 4.62
CA ILE A 81 -7.41 -1.17 5.01
C ILE A 81 -6.63 -0.63 3.84
N PHE A 82 -7.10 0.50 3.30
CA PHE A 82 -6.43 1.25 2.25
C PHE A 82 -5.71 2.45 2.87
N THR A 83 -4.44 2.62 2.59
CA THR A 83 -3.65 3.76 3.09
C THR A 83 -3.04 4.54 1.96
N SER A 84 -3.15 5.86 2.04
CA SER A 84 -2.48 6.77 1.14
C SER A 84 -2.20 8.07 1.87
N SER A 85 -1.04 8.64 1.61
CA SER A 85 -0.62 9.93 2.17
C SER A 85 -1.47 11.08 1.64
N ILE A 86 -1.78 11.06 0.34
CA ILE A 86 -2.37 12.20 -0.36
C ILE A 86 -3.72 11.90 -1.02
N GLY A 87 -4.06 10.63 -1.22
CA GLY A 87 -5.25 10.20 -1.96
C GLY A 87 -5.04 10.24 -3.48
N ASP A 88 -5.82 11.06 -4.18
CA ASP A 88 -5.78 11.15 -5.64
C ASP A 88 -5.28 12.52 -6.11
N PRO A 89 -3.99 12.63 -6.47
CA PRO A 89 -3.39 13.92 -6.82
C PRO A 89 -4.01 14.53 -8.09
N GLU A 90 -4.34 13.70 -9.08
CA GLU A 90 -4.88 14.15 -10.37
C GLU A 90 -6.30 14.71 -10.20
N ILE A 91 -7.15 14.06 -9.40
CA ILE A 91 -8.49 14.55 -9.12
C ILE A 91 -8.44 15.84 -8.30
N VAL A 92 -7.56 15.92 -7.30
CA VAL A 92 -7.39 17.14 -6.51
C VAL A 92 -6.99 18.32 -7.39
N ASP A 93 -6.00 18.14 -8.27
CA ASP A 93 -5.57 19.19 -9.20
C ASP A 93 -6.71 19.66 -10.12
N ARG A 94 -7.43 18.72 -10.74
CA ARG A 94 -8.55 19.06 -11.63
C ARG A 94 -9.67 19.79 -10.90
N LEU A 95 -10.00 19.39 -9.67
CA LEU A 95 -11.03 20.05 -8.87
C LEU A 95 -10.61 21.46 -8.46
N CYS A 96 -9.38 21.65 -8.00
CA CYS A 96 -8.83 22.96 -7.69
C CYS A 96 -8.84 23.87 -8.92
N SER A 97 -8.41 23.35 -10.07
CA SER A 97 -8.43 24.06 -11.35
C SER A 97 -9.85 24.46 -11.77
N ALA A 98 -10.81 23.54 -11.67
CA ALA A 98 -12.21 23.81 -12.01
C ALA A 98 -12.84 24.87 -11.09
N LEU A 99 -12.48 24.89 -9.80
CA LEU A 99 -12.97 25.88 -8.84
C LEU A 99 -12.32 27.26 -9.00
N ALA A 100 -11.12 27.32 -9.57
CA ALA A 100 -10.44 28.56 -9.90
C ALA A 100 -10.96 29.21 -11.22
N ASP A 101 -11.72 28.46 -12.03
CA ASP A 101 -12.32 28.97 -13.26
C ASP A 101 -13.44 29.99 -12.96
N PRO A 102 -13.56 31.10 -13.72
CA PRO A 102 -14.64 32.07 -13.56
C PRO A 102 -16.06 31.48 -13.69
N GLN A 103 -16.22 30.36 -14.38
CA GLN A 103 -17.46 29.60 -14.50
C GLN A 103 -17.24 28.15 -14.06
N PRO A 104 -17.22 27.88 -12.74
CA PRO A 104 -16.80 26.60 -12.22
C PRO A 104 -17.74 25.48 -12.63
N MET A 105 -17.18 24.47 -13.28
CA MET A 105 -17.88 23.26 -13.72
C MET A 105 -17.18 22.03 -13.15
N VAL A 106 -17.82 21.40 -12.16
CA VAL A 106 -17.28 20.19 -11.51
C VAL A 106 -18.00 18.96 -12.05
N SER A 107 -17.25 17.99 -12.57
CA SER A 107 -17.81 16.71 -13.00
C SER A 107 -18.27 15.90 -11.78
N PRO A 108 -19.54 15.44 -11.74
CA PRO A 108 -20.03 14.59 -10.66
C PRO A 108 -19.22 13.30 -10.49
N THR A 109 -18.70 12.74 -11.58
CA THR A 109 -17.85 11.54 -11.53
C THR A 109 -16.49 11.82 -10.91
N GLN A 110 -15.87 12.98 -11.22
CA GLN A 110 -14.60 13.37 -10.59
C GLN A 110 -14.79 13.62 -9.09
N PHE A 111 -15.88 14.29 -8.71
CA PHE A 111 -16.20 14.52 -7.30
C PHE A 111 -16.43 13.21 -6.53
N HIS A 112 -17.13 12.22 -7.10
CA HIS A 112 -17.29 10.93 -6.43
C HIS A 112 -15.95 10.20 -6.20
N ASN A 113 -15.00 10.35 -7.12
CA ASN A 113 -13.67 9.73 -6.98
C ASN A 113 -12.69 10.58 -6.13
N SER A 114 -13.08 11.77 -5.66
CA SER A 114 -12.18 12.67 -4.92
C SER A 114 -12.05 12.32 -3.44
N VAL A 115 -12.93 11.47 -2.93
CA VAL A 115 -12.88 11.02 -1.54
C VAL A 115 -11.74 10.02 -1.36
N HIS A 116 -11.03 10.11 -0.23
CA HIS A 116 -9.86 9.27 0.06
C HIS A 116 -10.19 7.77 0.02
N ASN A 117 -11.43 7.40 0.36
CA ASN A 117 -11.91 6.03 0.35
C ASN A 117 -12.43 5.53 -1.01
N ALA A 118 -12.22 6.26 -2.11
CA ALA A 118 -12.63 5.79 -3.43
C ALA A 118 -12.04 4.40 -3.76
N PRO A 119 -10.73 4.11 -3.58
CA PRO A 119 -10.18 2.78 -3.86
C PRO A 119 -10.82 1.67 -3.03
N ALA A 120 -11.11 1.95 -1.75
CA ALA A 120 -11.86 1.05 -0.87
C ALA A 120 -13.26 0.73 -1.42
N GLY A 121 -13.99 1.73 -1.94
CA GLY A 121 -15.29 1.51 -2.57
C GLY A 121 -15.21 0.66 -3.84
N TYR A 122 -14.20 0.90 -4.68
CA TYR A 122 -13.96 0.09 -5.88
C TYR A 122 -13.60 -1.35 -5.54
N TRP A 123 -12.85 -1.56 -4.45
CA TRP A 123 -12.53 -2.89 -3.94
C TRP A 123 -13.78 -3.66 -3.52
N SER A 124 -14.68 -3.04 -2.76
CA SER A 124 -15.95 -3.67 -2.36
C SER A 124 -16.81 -4.04 -3.58
N ILE A 125 -16.87 -3.17 -4.60
CA ILE A 125 -17.56 -3.46 -5.87
C ILE A 125 -16.91 -4.64 -6.61
N ALA A 126 -15.58 -4.72 -6.61
CA ALA A 126 -14.83 -5.75 -7.33
C ALA A 126 -14.97 -7.15 -6.71
N THR A 127 -15.11 -7.19 -5.38
CA THR A 127 -15.01 -8.42 -4.58
C THR A 127 -16.34 -8.89 -4.02
N ASP A 128 -17.40 -8.09 -4.12
CA ASP A 128 -18.69 -8.28 -3.43
C ASP A 128 -18.52 -8.50 -1.91
N SER A 129 -17.42 -8.00 -1.33
CA SER A 129 -17.13 -8.14 0.10
C SER A 129 -18.02 -7.19 0.92
N LEU A 130 -18.68 -7.75 1.94
CA LEU A 130 -19.45 -7.01 2.94
C LEU A 130 -18.65 -6.79 4.24
N GLU A 131 -17.36 -7.14 4.21
CA GLU A 131 -16.46 -6.99 5.35
C GLU A 131 -16.06 -5.52 5.60
N SER A 132 -15.58 -5.25 6.81
CA SER A 132 -15.12 -3.91 7.19
C SER A 132 -14.04 -3.42 6.24
N THR A 133 -14.19 -2.19 5.75
CA THR A 133 -13.27 -1.55 4.81
C THR A 133 -13.01 -0.13 5.30
N SER A 134 -11.74 0.20 5.53
CA SER A 134 -11.31 1.50 6.05
C SER A 134 -10.29 2.17 5.15
N SER A 135 -10.23 3.50 5.20
CA SER A 135 -9.21 4.30 4.51
C SER A 135 -8.50 5.22 5.50
N LEU A 136 -7.16 5.21 5.49
CA LEU A 136 -6.33 5.91 6.45
C LEU A 136 -5.28 6.79 5.76
N ALA A 137 -5.02 7.96 6.35
CA ALA A 137 -3.96 8.85 5.94
C ALA A 137 -3.19 9.32 7.19
N ALA A 138 -1.86 9.23 7.15
CA ALA A 138 -0.97 9.68 8.21
C ALA A 138 0.32 10.29 7.64
N GLY A 139 0.22 11.04 6.54
CA GLY A 139 1.39 11.66 5.89
C GLY A 139 2.40 10.60 5.45
N ASP A 140 3.69 10.79 5.77
CA ASP A 140 4.76 9.83 5.49
C ASP A 140 4.62 8.50 6.25
N ALA A 141 3.87 8.51 7.35
CA ALA A 141 3.62 7.34 8.19
C ALA A 141 2.38 6.53 7.76
N SER A 142 1.76 6.83 6.61
CA SER A 142 0.50 6.20 6.19
C SER A 142 0.60 4.66 6.12
N PHE A 143 1.71 4.13 5.58
CA PHE A 143 1.95 2.68 5.59
C PHE A 143 2.07 2.12 7.01
N ALA A 144 2.86 2.77 7.88
CA ALA A 144 3.05 2.36 9.26
C ALA A 144 1.72 2.38 10.05
N ALA A 145 0.92 3.44 9.89
CA ALA A 145 -0.41 3.56 10.47
C ALA A 145 -1.35 2.45 10.00
N GLY A 146 -1.30 2.12 8.70
CA GLY A 146 -2.03 1.00 8.11
C GLY A 146 -1.63 -0.34 8.70
N LEU A 147 -0.33 -0.61 8.81
CA LEU A 147 0.20 -1.83 9.40
C LEU A 147 -0.18 -1.98 10.87
N LEU A 148 -0.13 -0.90 11.64
CA LEU A 148 -0.60 -0.89 13.04
C LEU A 148 -2.10 -1.18 13.13
N SER A 149 -2.92 -0.47 12.33
CA SER A 149 -4.37 -0.68 12.33
C SER A 149 -4.73 -2.11 11.91
N ALA A 150 -4.04 -2.64 10.91
CA ALA A 150 -4.15 -4.02 10.47
C ALA A 150 -3.82 -5.01 11.59
N ALA A 151 -2.68 -4.84 12.26
CA ALA A 151 -2.29 -5.71 13.36
C ALA A 151 -3.31 -5.68 14.52
N VAL A 152 -3.83 -4.49 14.85
CA VAL A 152 -4.85 -4.31 15.89
C VAL A 152 -6.17 -4.98 15.51
N GLN A 153 -6.73 -4.69 14.34
CA GLN A 153 -8.01 -5.25 13.90
C GLN A 153 -7.93 -6.76 13.72
N CYS A 154 -6.85 -7.25 13.12
CA CYS A 154 -6.62 -8.67 12.92
C CYS A 154 -6.66 -9.44 14.25
N GLN A 155 -6.00 -8.93 15.29
CA GLN A 155 -5.98 -9.55 16.61
C GLN A 155 -7.29 -9.36 17.37
N ALA A 156 -7.83 -8.14 17.39
CA ALA A 156 -9.04 -7.82 18.14
C ALA A 156 -10.27 -8.56 17.63
N GLU A 157 -10.36 -8.76 16.30
CA GLU A 157 -11.51 -9.40 15.65
C GLU A 157 -11.23 -10.84 15.23
N SER A 158 -10.00 -11.35 15.42
CA SER A 158 -9.55 -12.66 14.92
C SER A 158 -9.90 -12.87 13.44
N ARG A 159 -9.64 -11.84 12.62
CA ARG A 159 -10.06 -11.78 11.21
C ARG A 159 -8.88 -11.45 10.31
N SER A 160 -8.82 -12.12 9.16
CA SER A 160 -7.83 -11.78 8.13
C SER A 160 -8.26 -10.54 7.36
N LEU A 161 -7.29 -9.71 7.00
CA LEU A 161 -7.54 -8.49 6.26
C LEU A 161 -6.46 -8.22 5.22
N LEU A 162 -6.85 -7.48 4.18
CA LEU A 162 -5.95 -6.96 3.16
C LEU A 162 -5.50 -5.56 3.55
N LEU A 163 -4.19 -5.36 3.70
CA LEU A 163 -3.57 -4.04 3.79
C LEU A 163 -3.11 -3.62 2.40
N VAL A 164 -3.53 -2.44 1.94
CA VAL A 164 -3.11 -1.84 0.67
C VAL A 164 -2.53 -0.46 0.95
N ALA A 165 -1.32 -0.18 0.49
CA ALA A 165 -0.72 1.15 0.53
C ALA A 165 -0.41 1.63 -0.89
N TYR A 166 -0.76 2.88 -1.20
CA TYR A 166 -0.56 3.45 -2.53
C TYR A 166 -0.38 4.96 -2.47
N ASP A 167 0.45 5.51 -3.35
CA ASP A 167 0.56 6.94 -3.60
C ASP A 167 1.11 7.20 -5.02
N LEU A 168 0.66 8.31 -5.63
CA LEU A 168 1.16 8.82 -6.91
C LEU A 168 1.75 10.23 -6.75
N PRO A 169 2.69 10.64 -7.64
CA PRO A 169 3.16 12.02 -7.67
C PRO A 169 2.06 13.01 -8.05
N PHE A 170 2.13 14.20 -7.48
CA PHE A 170 1.44 15.37 -8.03
C PHE A 170 2.10 15.80 -9.34
N GLU A 171 1.31 16.39 -10.22
CA GLU A 171 1.84 17.20 -11.32
C GLU A 171 2.02 18.65 -10.87
N ALA A 172 2.79 19.42 -11.63
CA ALA A 172 2.90 20.85 -11.41
C ALA A 172 1.53 21.53 -11.62
N PRO A 173 1.14 22.49 -10.76
CA PRO A 173 1.98 23.17 -9.77
C PRO A 173 1.94 22.58 -8.35
N LEU A 174 1.12 21.57 -8.10
CA LEU A 174 0.90 21.05 -6.73
C LEU A 174 2.10 20.26 -6.19
N ASP A 175 2.93 19.72 -7.08
CA ASP A 175 4.21 19.07 -6.73
C ASP A 175 5.16 19.97 -5.90
N ALA A 176 5.05 21.30 -6.05
CA ALA A 176 5.80 22.27 -5.26
C ALA A 176 5.45 22.23 -3.76
N THR A 177 4.26 21.73 -3.40
CA THR A 177 3.83 21.60 -2.00
C THR A 177 4.32 20.30 -1.37
N ARG A 178 4.45 19.24 -2.18
CA ARG A 178 4.88 17.91 -1.75
C ARG A 178 5.35 17.10 -2.96
N GLN A 179 6.64 16.79 -2.98
CA GLN A 179 7.25 16.01 -4.05
C GLN A 179 7.23 14.52 -3.71
N LEU A 180 6.64 13.72 -4.60
CA LEU A 180 6.81 12.27 -4.61
C LEU A 180 7.56 11.90 -5.88
N SER A 181 8.49 10.95 -5.79
CA SER A 181 9.44 10.67 -6.88
C SER A 181 8.91 9.70 -7.93
N ALA A 182 7.99 8.81 -7.56
CA ALA A 182 7.42 7.80 -8.44
C ALA A 182 6.11 7.25 -7.87
N PRO A 183 5.20 6.74 -8.71
CA PRO A 183 4.07 5.93 -8.25
C PRO A 183 4.55 4.68 -7.52
N PHE A 184 3.84 4.29 -6.47
CA PHE A 184 4.08 3.05 -5.77
C PHE A 184 2.77 2.54 -5.17
N ALA A 185 2.51 1.25 -5.31
CA ALA A 185 1.54 0.54 -4.49
C ALA A 185 2.04 -0.82 -4.05
N THR A 186 1.54 -1.28 -2.93
CA THR A 186 1.78 -2.61 -2.39
C THR A 186 0.55 -3.09 -1.65
N SER A 187 0.40 -4.41 -1.57
CA SER A 187 -0.56 -5.02 -0.66
C SER A 187 -0.01 -6.30 -0.04
N MET A 188 -0.61 -6.68 1.08
CA MET A 188 -0.31 -7.93 1.78
C MET A 188 -1.51 -8.34 2.61
N VAL A 189 -1.67 -9.63 2.83
CA VAL A 189 -2.71 -10.18 3.70
C VAL A 189 -2.14 -10.37 5.10
N VAL A 190 -2.86 -9.84 6.08
CA VAL A 190 -2.54 -9.95 7.51
C VAL A 190 -3.51 -10.94 8.14
N THR A 191 -3.00 -12.00 8.77
CA THR A 191 -3.83 -13.08 9.32
C THR A 191 -3.56 -13.30 10.83
N PRO A 192 -4.57 -13.75 11.61
CA PRO A 192 -4.42 -13.95 13.05
C PRO A 192 -3.72 -15.27 13.40
N SER A 193 -3.65 -16.21 12.45
CA SER A 193 -3.06 -17.53 12.59
C SER A 193 -2.32 -17.93 11.32
N ALA A 194 -1.23 -18.69 11.46
CA ALA A 194 -0.48 -19.21 10.32
C ALA A 194 -1.35 -20.06 9.39
N SER A 195 -1.06 -19.96 8.10
CA SER A 195 -1.62 -20.73 6.99
C SER A 195 -0.48 -21.42 6.22
N ARG A 196 -0.80 -22.12 5.13
CA ARG A 196 0.22 -22.65 4.21
C ARG A 196 0.87 -21.57 3.34
N GLN A 197 0.23 -20.41 3.20
CA GLN A 197 0.69 -19.26 2.41
C GLN A 197 1.53 -18.29 3.25
N THR A 198 1.53 -18.45 4.57
CA THR A 198 2.25 -17.59 5.50
C THR A 198 3.74 -17.60 5.23
N GLN A 199 4.32 -16.41 5.08
CA GLN A 199 5.76 -16.21 4.85
C GLN A 199 6.46 -15.75 6.12
N LEU A 200 5.84 -14.82 6.85
CA LEU A 200 6.40 -14.26 8.07
C LEU A 200 5.40 -14.36 9.23
N ARG A 201 5.92 -14.71 10.39
CA ARG A 201 5.31 -14.38 11.68
C ARG A 201 5.94 -13.10 12.20
N CYS A 202 5.11 -12.10 12.48
CA CYS A 202 5.59 -10.82 12.95
C CYS A 202 5.02 -10.45 14.32
N THR A 203 5.73 -9.57 15.01
CA THR A 203 5.28 -8.93 16.22
C THR A 203 5.59 -7.45 16.19
N LEU A 204 4.56 -6.64 16.46
CA LEU A 204 4.59 -5.18 16.37
C LEU A 204 4.49 -4.54 17.76
N GLU A 205 5.35 -3.55 17.99
CA GLU A 205 5.41 -2.72 19.18
C GLU A 205 5.48 -1.24 18.79
N ILE A 206 4.86 -0.38 19.60
CA ILE A 206 4.99 1.08 19.51
C ILE A 206 5.99 1.48 20.58
N ASN A 207 7.12 2.04 20.16
CA ASN A 207 8.22 2.41 21.04
C ASN A 207 8.54 3.89 20.88
N ALA A 208 9.14 4.50 21.91
CA ALA A 208 9.77 5.80 21.74
C ALA A 208 10.85 5.71 20.64
N ILE A 209 11.13 6.83 19.97
CA ILE A 209 12.16 6.86 18.92
C ILE A 209 13.51 6.50 19.53
N SER A 210 14.11 5.42 19.02
CA SER A 210 15.36 4.87 19.55
C SER A 210 16.35 4.45 18.45
N ALA A 211 15.92 4.41 17.20
CA ALA A 211 16.72 4.00 16.05
C ALA A 211 16.19 4.70 14.79
N PRO A 212 17.01 4.88 13.74
CA PRO A 212 16.50 5.33 12.45
C PRO A 212 15.58 4.28 11.82
N ALA A 213 14.63 4.72 10.99
CA ALA A 213 13.82 3.83 10.17
C ALA A 213 14.70 2.92 9.29
N SER A 214 14.22 1.69 9.07
CA SER A 214 14.87 0.71 8.19
C SER A 214 15.00 1.23 6.76
N ARG A 215 16.11 0.89 6.12
CA ARG A 215 16.54 1.40 4.81
C ARG A 215 16.79 0.27 3.83
N MET A 216 16.83 0.60 2.55
CA MET A 216 17.31 -0.31 1.51
C MET A 216 18.83 -0.17 1.36
N ALA A 217 19.52 -1.29 1.14
CA ALA A 217 20.95 -1.29 0.82
C ALA A 217 21.23 -0.73 -0.58
N ASP A 218 20.38 -1.07 -1.56
CA ASP A 218 20.44 -0.51 -2.92
C ASP A 218 19.99 0.96 -2.91
N ALA A 219 20.85 1.84 -3.44
CA ALA A 219 20.63 3.29 -3.40
C ALA A 219 19.41 3.75 -4.20
N LYS A 220 19.04 3.06 -5.30
CA LYS A 220 17.88 3.43 -6.13
C LYS A 220 16.58 2.95 -5.47
N LEU A 221 16.59 1.79 -4.82
CA LEU A 221 15.47 1.35 -3.98
C LEU A 221 15.30 2.26 -2.76
N GLU A 222 16.39 2.74 -2.15
CA GLU A 222 16.30 3.70 -1.04
C GLU A 222 15.73 5.06 -1.51
N GLN A 223 16.11 5.53 -2.70
CA GLN A 223 15.50 6.72 -3.31
C GLN A 223 13.99 6.53 -3.52
N LEU A 224 13.55 5.37 -4.00
CA LEU A 224 12.12 5.05 -4.13
C LEU A 224 11.42 5.01 -2.76
N ARG A 225 12.03 4.34 -1.76
CA ARG A 225 11.52 4.24 -0.37
C ARG A 225 11.34 5.63 0.24
N VAL A 226 12.28 6.53 0.01
CA VAL A 226 12.24 7.90 0.57
C VAL A 226 11.32 8.82 -0.22
N GLY A 227 11.22 8.62 -1.53
CA GLY A 227 10.44 9.44 -2.44
C GLY A 227 8.94 9.14 -2.46
N ASN A 228 8.45 8.10 -1.79
CA ASN A 228 7.02 7.78 -1.76
C ASN A 228 6.61 7.17 -0.38
N PRO A 229 5.58 7.69 0.30
CA PRO A 229 5.12 7.17 1.60
C PRO A 229 4.66 5.70 1.58
N ALA A 230 4.00 5.24 0.52
CA ALA A 230 3.65 3.83 0.36
C ALA A 230 4.90 2.95 0.18
N ALA A 231 5.96 3.48 -0.44
CA ALA A 231 7.22 2.77 -0.62
C ALA A 231 8.02 2.59 0.68
N ARG A 232 7.60 3.19 1.80
CA ARG A 232 8.15 2.89 3.14
C ARG A 232 8.00 1.42 3.53
N ALA A 233 7.14 0.68 2.83
CA ALA A 233 6.99 -0.77 2.94
C ALA A 233 8.17 -1.58 2.41
N LEU A 234 9.06 -1.01 1.59
CA LEU A 234 10.11 -1.76 0.88
C LEU A 234 10.98 -2.67 1.78
N PRO A 235 11.44 -2.24 2.97
CA PRO A 235 12.19 -3.14 3.86
C PRO A 235 11.39 -4.38 4.31
N LEU A 236 10.06 -4.24 4.52
CA LEU A 236 9.20 -5.38 4.83
C LEU A 236 9.01 -6.29 3.61
N LEU A 237 8.85 -5.70 2.43
CA LEU A 237 8.78 -6.46 1.18
C LEU A 237 10.09 -7.23 0.92
N GLN A 238 11.25 -6.65 1.24
CA GLN A 238 12.54 -7.36 1.19
C GLN A 238 12.57 -8.53 2.16
N GLN A 239 12.10 -8.36 3.40
CA GLN A 239 12.00 -9.45 4.37
C GLN A 239 11.01 -10.55 3.92
N LEU A 240 9.95 -10.20 3.20
CA LEU A 240 9.00 -11.17 2.62
C LEU A 240 9.59 -11.90 1.40
N ALA A 241 10.47 -11.24 0.65
CA ALA A 241 11.14 -11.81 -0.53
C ALA A 241 12.25 -12.80 -0.17
N SER A 242 13.06 -12.46 0.85
CA SER A 242 14.16 -13.27 1.37
C SER A 242 14.14 -13.28 2.91
N PRO A 243 13.33 -14.16 3.53
CA PRO A 243 13.18 -14.20 4.99
C PRO A 243 14.48 -14.58 5.70
N THR A 244 14.87 -13.77 6.68
CA THR A 244 15.96 -14.05 7.63
C THR A 244 15.39 -14.44 9.01
N ASP A 245 16.14 -15.22 9.80
CA ASP A 245 15.62 -15.86 11.01
C ASP A 245 15.05 -14.90 12.06
N GLU A 246 15.65 -13.73 12.28
CA GLU A 246 15.14 -12.70 13.19
C GLU A 246 15.54 -11.29 12.72
N GLU A 247 14.65 -10.63 11.97
CA GLU A 247 14.85 -9.25 11.51
C GLU A 247 13.97 -8.28 12.33
N THR A 248 14.52 -7.13 12.70
CA THR A 248 13.76 -6.04 13.34
C THR A 248 13.69 -4.84 12.40
N LEU A 249 12.50 -4.59 11.86
CA LEU A 249 12.22 -3.43 11.02
C LEU A 249 11.68 -2.27 11.86
N THR A 250 12.18 -1.06 11.58
CA THR A 250 11.73 0.18 12.25
C THR A 250 11.03 1.08 11.24
N PHE A 251 9.82 1.55 11.57
CA PHE A 251 9.06 2.51 10.77
C PHE A 251 8.76 3.77 11.59
N ASP A 252 9.00 4.93 10.99
CA ASP A 252 8.55 6.21 11.57
C ASP A 252 7.01 6.23 11.66
N TYR A 253 6.46 6.77 12.74
CA TYR A 253 4.99 6.81 12.94
C TYR A 253 4.47 8.17 13.39
N LEU A 254 4.74 8.59 14.63
CA LEU A 254 4.39 9.91 15.15
C LEU A 254 5.67 10.65 15.57
N PRO A 255 5.63 11.98 15.82
CA PRO A 255 6.83 12.76 16.13
C PRO A 255 7.67 12.25 17.32
N ASP A 256 7.06 11.49 18.23
CA ASP A 256 7.66 10.97 19.46
C ASP A 256 7.70 9.43 19.52
N CYS A 257 7.13 8.72 18.53
CA CYS A 257 7.12 7.26 18.52
C CYS A 257 7.31 6.63 17.14
N GLN A 258 7.86 5.42 17.16
CA GLN A 258 8.11 4.58 16.00
C GLN A 258 7.46 3.21 16.18
N LEU A 259 7.25 2.50 15.07
CA LEU A 259 6.88 1.10 15.10
C LEU A 259 8.12 0.23 14.99
N GLN A 260 8.25 -0.76 15.87
CA GLN A 260 9.21 -1.85 15.73
C GLN A 260 8.47 -3.13 15.38
N LEU A 261 8.82 -3.71 14.24
CA LEU A 261 8.26 -4.93 13.71
C LEU A 261 9.36 -6.01 13.72
N LYS A 262 9.24 -6.99 14.59
CA LYS A 262 10.10 -8.17 14.61
C LYS A 262 9.46 -9.25 13.77
N CYS A 263 10.14 -9.73 12.73
CA CYS A 263 9.62 -10.79 11.87
C CYS A 263 10.58 -11.97 11.81
N LYS A 264 10.00 -13.16 11.68
CA LYS A 264 10.73 -14.41 11.44
C LYS A 264 9.98 -15.29 10.44
N PRO A 265 10.67 -16.19 9.73
CA PRO A 265 10.04 -17.10 8.79
C PRO A 265 9.09 -18.06 9.51
N CYS A 266 8.07 -18.52 8.79
CA CYS A 266 7.11 -19.51 9.27
C CYS A 266 7.40 -20.92 8.74
#